data_AF-A0A1Z8S8A7-F1
#
_entry.id   AF-A0A1Z8S8A7-F1
#
_cell.length_a   1.000
_cell.length_b   1.000
_cell.length_c   1.000
_cell.angle_alpha   90.00
_cell.angle_beta   90.00
_cell.angle_gamma   90.00
#
_symmetry.space_group_name_H-M   'P 1'
#
loop_
_entity.id
_entity.type
_entity.pdbx_description
1 polymer ?
#
loop_
_entity_poly.entity_id
_entity_poly.type
_entity_poly.pdbx_seq_one_letter_code
_entity_poly.pdbx_strand_id
1 'polypeptide(L)'
;MKIVAGGCSFTYNNEMTWAGEVAQNYDLINMGSCASGNDYIARSVIHQLEKQDNPFLICQWSGIHRRSYYIDQQHILAKTLSNSDWPDWAGNYTNIDEDAVKQADFWVKTGGNNIHTPGSNELIHKHFVEPYAKYFYSDEQALVESLENILRVQYYCDTRNIKNIMFWWKTELENYNMLKYSKELHEQVQKQNTVWLEPLGDWCVKNTTLQQQELDKGYHPTKAHHDEYAKKIVIPAIKENIK
;
A
#
# COMPACT_ATOMS: atom_id res chain seq x y z
N MET A 1 -21.39 -9.98 1.65
CA MET A 1 -20.62 -8.73 1.69
C MET A 1 -19.21 -9.05 1.25
N LYS A 2 -18.67 -8.26 0.34
CA LYS A 2 -17.29 -8.43 -0.15
C LYS A 2 -16.32 -7.59 0.66
N ILE A 3 -15.17 -8.14 0.94
CA ILE A 3 -14.05 -7.40 1.50
C ILE A 3 -13.11 -7.03 0.36
N VAL A 4 -12.77 -5.76 0.25
CA VAL A 4 -11.70 -5.29 -0.64
C VAL A 4 -10.47 -5.05 0.23
N ALA A 5 -9.37 -5.75 -0.07
CA ALA A 5 -8.07 -5.50 0.55
C ALA A 5 -7.18 -4.70 -0.40
N GLY A 6 -6.52 -3.66 0.09
CA GLY A 6 -5.50 -2.92 -0.64
C GLY A 6 -4.18 -2.87 0.12
N GLY A 7 -3.07 -2.85 -0.61
CA GLY A 7 -1.77 -2.64 0.01
C GLY A 7 -0.60 -2.90 -0.91
N CYS A 8 0.60 -3.03 -0.33
CA CYS A 8 1.83 -3.27 -1.06
C CYS A 8 2.23 -4.76 -1.02
N SER A 9 3.53 -5.06 -0.99
CA SER A 9 4.07 -6.43 -0.84
C SER A 9 3.63 -7.13 0.46
N PHE A 10 3.10 -6.39 1.44
CA PHE A 10 2.59 -6.94 2.71
C PHE A 10 1.14 -7.43 2.58
N THR A 11 0.54 -7.27 1.40
CA THR A 11 -0.86 -7.62 1.11
C THR A 11 -1.01 -8.41 -0.20
N TYR A 12 -0.19 -8.17 -1.23
CA TYR A 12 -0.41 -8.66 -2.60
C TYR A 12 -0.62 -10.18 -2.79
N ASN A 13 0.06 -11.02 -2.00
CA ASN A 13 0.02 -12.47 -2.17
C ASN A 13 -0.79 -13.12 -1.06
N ASN A 14 -1.99 -13.61 -1.40
CA ASN A 14 -2.84 -14.31 -0.44
C ASN A 14 -2.14 -15.49 0.23
N GLU A 15 -1.28 -16.23 -0.47
CA GLU A 15 -0.62 -17.41 0.10
C GLU A 15 0.44 -17.07 1.15
N MET A 16 0.93 -15.83 1.17
CA MET A 16 2.07 -15.42 2.00
C MET A 16 1.76 -14.30 2.99
N THR A 17 0.60 -13.66 2.89
CA THR A 17 0.26 -12.46 3.66
C THR A 17 -1.00 -12.63 4.50
N TRP A 18 -1.30 -11.63 5.32
CA TRP A 18 -2.47 -11.61 6.20
C TRP A 18 -3.78 -11.75 5.42
N ALA A 19 -3.77 -11.36 4.14
CA ALA A 19 -4.91 -11.48 3.24
C ALA A 19 -5.35 -12.93 3.04
N GLY A 20 -4.44 -13.90 3.09
CA GLY A 20 -4.78 -15.33 2.96
C GLY A 20 -5.70 -15.84 4.06
N GLU A 21 -5.39 -15.50 5.31
CA GLU A 21 -6.24 -15.87 6.44
C GLU A 21 -7.60 -15.15 6.39
N VAL A 22 -7.64 -13.91 5.91
CA VAL A 22 -8.92 -13.21 5.68
C VAL A 22 -9.73 -13.90 4.57
N ALA A 23 -9.10 -14.29 3.46
CA ALA A 23 -9.76 -14.97 2.35
C ALA A 23 -10.32 -16.35 2.71
N GLN A 24 -9.76 -17.03 3.72
CA GLN A 24 -10.32 -18.28 4.25
C GLN A 24 -11.65 -18.08 5.00
N ASN A 25 -11.91 -16.87 5.50
CA ASN A 25 -13.06 -16.56 6.36
C ASN A 25 -14.09 -15.66 5.67
N TYR A 26 -13.70 -14.96 4.60
CA TYR A 26 -14.51 -13.93 3.94
C TYR A 26 -14.30 -13.95 2.42
N ASP A 27 -15.28 -13.47 1.67
CA ASP A 27 -15.17 -13.22 0.22
C ASP A 27 -14.28 -12.00 -0.01
N LEU A 28 -12.99 -12.26 -0.28
CA LEU A 28 -11.93 -11.26 -0.37
C LEU A 28 -11.54 -10.99 -1.83
N ILE A 29 -11.55 -9.72 -2.21
CA ILE A 29 -10.92 -9.21 -3.42
C ILE A 29 -9.64 -8.49 -3.02
N ASN A 30 -8.49 -9.04 -3.41
CA ASN A 30 -7.19 -8.50 -3.07
C ASN A 30 -6.64 -7.63 -4.20
N MET A 31 -6.53 -6.32 -3.94
CA MET A 31 -5.95 -5.30 -4.82
C MET A 31 -4.51 -4.95 -4.42
N GLY A 32 -3.89 -5.75 -3.55
CA GLY A 32 -2.52 -5.57 -3.12
C GLY A 32 -1.55 -5.77 -4.28
N SER A 33 -0.53 -4.92 -4.37
CA SER A 33 0.47 -5.01 -5.44
C SER A 33 1.87 -4.69 -4.92
N CYS A 34 2.85 -5.54 -5.24
CA CYS A 34 4.24 -5.37 -4.83
C CYS A 34 4.77 -3.96 -5.11
N ALA A 35 5.69 -3.47 -4.27
CA ALA A 35 6.35 -2.17 -4.42
C ALA A 35 5.45 -0.92 -4.46
N SER A 36 4.12 -1.06 -4.32
CA SER A 36 3.17 0.05 -4.47
C SER A 36 3.41 1.16 -3.47
N GLY A 37 3.29 2.40 -3.97
CA GLY A 37 3.12 3.59 -3.17
C GLY A 37 1.67 3.83 -2.75
N ASN A 38 1.48 4.76 -1.82
CA ASN A 38 0.16 5.08 -1.26
C ASN A 38 -0.80 5.62 -2.33
N ASP A 39 -0.28 6.24 -3.38
CA ASP A 39 -1.05 6.73 -4.51
C ASP A 39 -1.64 5.59 -5.37
N TYR A 40 -0.89 4.53 -5.64
CA TYR A 40 -1.39 3.37 -6.36
C TYR A 40 -2.39 2.58 -5.51
N ILE A 41 -2.09 2.39 -4.22
CA ILE A 41 -3.00 1.74 -3.27
C ILE A 41 -4.35 2.46 -3.23
N ALA A 42 -4.36 3.78 -3.08
CA ALA A 42 -5.58 4.56 -3.04
C ALA A 42 -6.41 4.41 -4.33
N ARG A 43 -5.76 4.46 -5.51
CA ARG A 43 -6.43 4.28 -6.80
C ARG A 43 -6.99 2.86 -6.95
N SER A 44 -6.23 1.84 -6.57
CA SER A 44 -6.63 0.44 -6.76
C SER A 44 -7.84 0.07 -5.91
N VAL A 45 -7.86 0.49 -4.63
CA VAL A 45 -9.02 0.20 -3.76
C VAL A 45 -10.25 0.97 -4.21
N ILE A 46 -10.12 2.25 -4.54
CA ILE A 46 -11.26 3.06 -5.02
C ILE A 46 -11.84 2.45 -6.30
N HIS A 47 -10.98 2.11 -7.27
CA HIS A 47 -11.40 1.46 -8.51
C HIS A 47 -12.20 0.17 -8.25
N GLN A 48 -11.78 -0.63 -7.28
CA GLN A 48 -12.46 -1.89 -6.97
C GLN A 48 -13.75 -1.68 -6.15
N LEU A 49 -13.75 -0.72 -5.22
CA LEU A 49 -14.92 -0.38 -4.41
C LEU A 49 -16.09 0.13 -5.27
N GLU A 50 -15.84 0.91 -6.33
CA GLU A 50 -16.87 1.35 -7.29
C GLU A 50 -17.66 0.18 -7.91
N LYS A 51 -17.03 -1.00 -8.01
CA LYS A 51 -17.63 -2.18 -8.64
C LYS A 51 -18.39 -3.07 -7.66
N GLN A 52 -18.36 -2.77 -6.36
CA GLN A 52 -18.97 -3.61 -5.33
C GLN A 52 -20.20 -2.96 -4.73
N ASP A 53 -21.21 -3.77 -4.45
CA ASP A 53 -22.36 -3.36 -3.64
C ASP A 53 -22.07 -3.63 -2.15
N ASN A 54 -22.23 -2.59 -1.32
CA ASN A 54 -21.98 -2.60 0.13
C ASN A 54 -20.68 -3.34 0.54
N PRO A 55 -19.49 -2.92 0.07
CA PRO A 55 -18.23 -3.55 0.43
C PRO A 55 -17.75 -3.13 1.83
N PHE A 56 -16.77 -3.88 2.34
CA PHE A 56 -15.94 -3.50 3.48
C PHE A 56 -14.49 -3.32 3.02
N LEU A 57 -13.80 -2.27 3.44
CA LEU A 57 -12.41 -1.99 3.04
C LEU A 57 -11.42 -2.37 4.14
N ILE A 58 -10.32 -3.01 3.77
CA ILE A 58 -9.11 -3.13 4.58
C ILE A 58 -7.94 -2.56 3.77
N CYS A 59 -7.27 -1.52 4.27
CA CYS A 59 -6.19 -0.86 3.54
C CYS A 59 -4.89 -0.83 4.35
N GLN A 60 -3.86 -1.47 3.82
CA GLN A 60 -2.52 -1.45 4.36
C GLN A 60 -1.67 -0.41 3.61
N TRP A 61 -1.22 0.63 4.30
CA TRP A 61 -0.42 1.72 3.73
C TRP A 61 1.08 1.43 3.78
N SER A 62 1.77 1.85 2.72
CA SER A 62 3.21 1.63 2.50
C SER A 62 4.05 2.80 3.04
N GLY A 63 5.38 2.72 2.96
CA GLY A 63 6.25 3.81 3.39
C GLY A 63 5.96 5.12 2.65
N ILE A 64 6.04 6.25 3.36
CA ILE A 64 5.63 7.56 2.83
C ILE A 64 6.43 8.01 1.61
N HIS A 65 7.64 7.45 1.42
CA HIS A 65 8.53 7.75 0.30
C HIS A 65 8.15 7.05 -1.00
N ARG A 66 7.27 6.05 -0.96
CA ARG A 66 6.93 5.24 -2.15
C ARG A 66 5.94 5.96 -3.06
N ARG A 67 6.20 5.93 -4.36
CA ARG A 67 5.36 6.57 -5.38
C ARG A 67 5.12 5.65 -6.56
N SER A 68 4.08 5.98 -7.33
CA SER A 68 3.79 5.32 -8.59
C SER A 68 3.57 6.34 -9.71
N TYR A 69 4.02 5.98 -10.92
CA TYR A 69 4.03 6.84 -12.09
C TYR A 69 3.40 6.13 -13.26
N TYR A 70 2.48 6.82 -13.92
CA TYR A 70 1.82 6.31 -15.10
C TYR A 70 2.76 6.40 -16.31
N ILE A 71 2.88 5.30 -17.04
CA ILE A 71 3.66 5.17 -18.28
C ILE A 71 2.70 4.72 -19.37
N ASP A 72 2.60 5.52 -20.43
CA ASP A 72 1.91 5.15 -21.67
C ASP A 72 2.91 4.78 -22.77
N GLN A 73 2.40 4.41 -23.94
CA GLN A 73 3.21 4.05 -25.11
C GLN A 73 4.03 5.21 -25.69
N GLN A 74 3.70 6.46 -25.37
CA GLN A 74 4.41 7.66 -25.86
C GLN A 74 5.61 8.01 -24.97
N HIS A 75 5.64 7.51 -23.74
CA HIS A 75 6.73 7.73 -22.81
C HIS A 75 8.05 7.15 -23.36
N ILE A 76 9.14 7.93 -23.24
CA ILE A 76 10.46 7.56 -23.82
C ILE A 76 11.01 6.22 -23.31
N LEU A 77 10.65 5.82 -22.10
CA LEU A 77 11.05 4.55 -21.49
C LEU A 77 10.10 3.37 -21.78
N ALA A 78 8.94 3.60 -22.41
CA ALA A 78 7.89 2.60 -22.54
C ALA A 78 8.39 1.31 -23.21
N LYS A 79 9.04 1.42 -24.37
CA LYS A 79 9.57 0.28 -25.12
C LYS A 79 10.64 -0.50 -24.34
N THR A 80 11.45 0.19 -23.55
CA THR A 80 12.51 -0.46 -22.75
C THR A 80 11.89 -1.23 -21.59
N LEU A 81 10.90 -0.64 -20.92
CA LEU A 81 10.22 -1.25 -19.78
C LEU A 81 9.31 -2.41 -20.21
N SER A 82 8.61 -2.30 -21.35
CA SER A 82 7.70 -3.32 -21.88
C SER A 82 8.38 -4.63 -22.27
N ASN A 83 9.69 -4.58 -22.50
CA ASN A 83 10.50 -5.76 -22.82
C ASN A 83 10.97 -6.54 -21.58
N SER A 84 10.58 -6.11 -20.38
CA SER A 84 10.87 -6.84 -19.13
C SER A 84 9.94 -8.05 -18.98
N ASP A 85 10.35 -9.03 -18.17
CA ASP A 85 9.45 -10.07 -17.64
C ASP A 85 8.56 -9.48 -16.52
N TRP A 86 7.41 -10.10 -16.25
CA TRP A 86 6.38 -9.60 -15.32
C TRP A 86 6.97 -9.14 -13.98
N PRO A 87 7.14 -7.83 -13.76
CA PRO A 87 7.92 -7.37 -12.65
C PRO A 87 7.06 -6.88 -11.48
N ASP A 88 7.53 -7.14 -10.27
CA ASP A 88 6.95 -6.63 -9.02
C ASP A 88 6.84 -5.10 -8.97
N TRP A 89 7.67 -4.39 -9.74
CA TRP A 89 7.70 -2.93 -9.82
C TRP A 89 6.72 -2.34 -10.84
N ALA A 90 6.00 -3.14 -11.62
CA ALA A 90 4.94 -2.67 -12.52
C ALA A 90 3.56 -3.18 -12.09
N GLY A 91 2.50 -2.44 -12.40
CA GLY A 91 1.13 -2.85 -12.09
C GLY A 91 0.10 -2.09 -12.90
N ASN A 92 -1.03 -2.74 -13.18
CA ASN A 92 -2.23 -2.07 -13.65
C ASN A 92 -3.41 -2.43 -12.75
N TYR A 93 -3.92 -1.47 -11.96
CA TYR A 93 -4.99 -1.75 -11.01
C TYR A 93 -6.34 -1.99 -11.69
N THR A 94 -6.48 -1.70 -12.99
CA THR A 94 -7.69 -2.06 -13.73
C THR A 94 -7.66 -3.50 -14.22
N ASN A 95 -6.48 -4.13 -14.23
CA ASN A 95 -6.27 -5.51 -14.64
C ASN A 95 -5.07 -6.13 -13.90
N ILE A 96 -5.27 -6.48 -12.64
CA ILE A 96 -4.20 -6.85 -11.69
C ILE A 96 -3.63 -8.26 -11.95
N ASP A 97 -4.40 -9.12 -12.63
CA ASP A 97 -4.04 -10.52 -12.90
C ASP A 97 -3.22 -10.68 -14.19
N GLU A 98 -2.96 -9.59 -14.90
CA GLU A 98 -2.19 -9.59 -16.15
C GLU A 98 -0.82 -8.93 -15.98
N ASP A 99 0.13 -9.38 -16.80
CA ASP A 99 1.46 -8.78 -16.88
C ASP A 99 1.37 -7.33 -17.34
N ALA A 100 1.49 -6.40 -16.39
CA ALA A 100 1.34 -4.97 -16.59
C ALA A 100 2.28 -4.44 -17.68
N VAL A 101 3.50 -4.97 -17.83
CA VAL A 101 4.43 -4.44 -18.84
C VAL A 101 4.12 -4.92 -20.26
N LYS A 102 3.17 -5.86 -20.43
CA LYS A 102 2.62 -6.26 -21.73
C LYS A 102 1.35 -5.50 -22.10
N GLN A 103 0.82 -4.68 -21.18
CA GLN A 103 -0.33 -3.83 -21.43
C GLN A 103 0.11 -2.53 -22.11
N ALA A 104 -0.85 -1.82 -22.73
CA ALA A 104 -0.58 -0.57 -23.45
C ALA A 104 -0.06 0.54 -22.52
N ASP A 105 -0.58 0.56 -21.30
CA ASP A 105 -0.19 1.46 -20.24
C ASP A 105 -0.09 0.71 -18.92
N PHE A 106 0.70 1.25 -18.00
CA PHE A 106 0.88 0.68 -16.67
C PHE A 106 1.46 1.71 -15.71
N TRP A 107 1.45 1.35 -14.43
CA TRP A 107 2.10 2.12 -13.38
C TRP A 107 3.45 1.50 -13.02
N VAL A 108 4.48 2.34 -13.04
CA VAL A 108 5.77 2.04 -12.45
C VAL A 108 5.74 2.42 -10.97
N LYS A 109 6.16 1.50 -10.10
CA LYS A 109 6.15 1.65 -8.65
C LYS A 109 7.58 1.70 -8.14
N THR A 110 7.92 2.69 -7.32
CA THR A 110 9.32 2.92 -6.89
C THR A 110 9.83 1.90 -5.87
N GLY A 111 8.93 1.30 -5.09
CA GLY A 111 9.26 0.33 -4.05
C GLY A 111 10.26 0.84 -3.02
N GLY A 112 10.98 -0.09 -2.39
CA GLY A 112 12.14 0.20 -1.56
C GLY A 112 11.80 0.40 -0.08
N ASN A 113 12.76 0.15 0.80
CA ASN A 113 12.60 0.36 2.24
C ASN A 113 12.76 1.84 2.65
N ASN A 114 13.43 2.63 1.80
CA ASN A 114 13.59 4.08 1.88
C ASN A 114 13.74 4.65 0.45
N ILE A 115 13.85 5.98 0.32
CA ILE A 115 13.94 6.66 -0.99
C ILE A 115 15.26 6.40 -1.74
N HIS A 116 16.33 6.03 -1.04
CA HIS A 116 17.68 5.85 -1.60
C HIS A 116 18.00 4.39 -1.98
N THR A 117 17.22 3.43 -1.50
CA THR A 117 17.42 2.01 -1.85
C THR A 117 16.52 1.64 -3.02
N PRO A 118 17.08 1.13 -4.14
CA PRO A 118 16.28 0.70 -5.27
C PRO A 118 15.28 -0.39 -4.85
N GLY A 119 14.00 -0.13 -5.04
CA GLY A 119 12.95 -1.16 -5.00
C GLY A 119 12.16 -1.27 -6.30
N SER A 120 12.70 -0.67 -7.37
CA SER A 120 12.14 -0.65 -8.71
C SER A 120 13.23 -1.02 -9.73
N ASN A 121 12.83 -1.08 -11.01
CA ASN A 121 13.75 -1.25 -12.13
C ASN A 121 14.95 -0.26 -12.05
N GLU A 122 16.16 -0.72 -12.34
CA GLU A 122 17.37 0.12 -12.29
C GLU A 122 17.28 1.37 -13.16
N LEU A 123 16.63 1.29 -14.33
CA LEU A 123 16.45 2.45 -15.21
C LEU A 123 15.54 3.50 -14.58
N ILE A 124 14.45 3.05 -13.94
CA ILE A 124 13.54 3.93 -13.21
C ILE A 124 14.27 4.55 -12.03
N HIS A 125 15.03 3.75 -11.29
CA HIS A 125 15.77 4.27 -10.15
C HIS A 125 16.76 5.36 -10.58
N LYS A 126 17.61 5.04 -11.56
CA LYS A 126 18.65 5.95 -12.07
C LYS A 126 18.10 7.21 -12.73
N HIS A 127 17.09 7.09 -13.58
CA HIS A 127 16.62 8.20 -14.40
C HIS A 127 15.47 9.00 -13.76
N PHE A 128 14.84 8.44 -12.73
CA PHE A 128 13.71 9.08 -12.08
C PHE A 128 13.88 9.21 -10.56
N VAL A 129 14.03 8.09 -9.85
CA VAL A 129 14.04 8.11 -8.37
C VAL A 129 15.24 8.87 -7.83
N GLU A 130 16.45 8.64 -8.33
CA GLU A 130 17.67 9.33 -7.91
C GLU A 130 17.60 10.85 -8.16
N PRO A 131 17.25 11.34 -9.36
CA PRO A 131 17.02 12.77 -9.58
C PRO A 131 15.94 13.37 -8.67
N TYR A 132 14.80 12.68 -8.52
CA TYR A 132 13.73 13.16 -7.65
C TYR A 132 14.18 13.25 -6.19
N ALA A 133 14.79 12.18 -5.68
CA ALA A 133 15.34 12.11 -4.33
C ALA A 133 16.38 13.20 -4.07
N LYS A 134 17.22 13.50 -5.07
CA LYS A 134 18.30 14.48 -4.95
C LYS A 134 17.81 15.93 -4.98
N TYR A 135 16.83 16.25 -5.83
CA TYR A 135 16.50 17.64 -6.14
C TYR A 135 15.13 18.09 -5.62
N PHE A 136 14.20 17.18 -5.36
CA PHE A 136 12.80 17.54 -5.09
C PHE A 136 12.22 16.87 -3.84
N TYR A 137 12.73 15.70 -3.44
CA TYR A 137 12.19 14.98 -2.29
C TYR A 137 12.35 15.78 -0.99
N SER A 138 11.27 15.84 -0.22
CA SER A 138 11.27 16.25 1.17
C SER A 138 10.29 15.38 1.96
N ASP A 139 10.59 15.12 3.22
CA ASP A 139 9.71 14.32 4.08
C ASP A 139 8.34 14.98 4.24
N GLU A 140 8.28 16.32 4.29
CA GLU A 140 7.00 17.04 4.38
C GLU A 140 6.13 16.80 3.15
N GLN A 141 6.67 16.89 1.93
CA GLN A 141 5.92 16.55 0.72
C GLN A 141 5.52 15.07 0.73
N ALA A 142 6.42 14.20 1.18
CA ALA A 142 6.17 12.77 1.23
C ALA A 142 4.99 12.41 2.16
N LEU A 143 4.93 13.07 3.31
CA LEU A 143 3.85 13.01 4.30
C LEU A 143 2.55 13.58 3.73
N VAL A 144 2.58 14.81 3.18
CA VAL A 144 1.41 15.48 2.60
C VAL A 144 0.71 14.57 1.60
N GLU A 145 1.45 14.09 0.59
CA GLU A 145 0.87 13.25 -0.45
C GLU A 145 0.39 11.90 0.09
N SER A 146 1.05 11.33 1.12
CA SER A 146 0.58 10.10 1.75
C SER A 146 -0.74 10.31 2.49
N LEU A 147 -0.85 11.38 3.28
CA LEU A 147 -2.05 11.74 4.02
C LEU A 147 -3.20 12.13 3.08
N GLU A 148 -2.91 12.82 1.97
CA GLU A 148 -3.91 13.10 0.92
C GLU A 148 -4.47 11.82 0.29
N ASN A 149 -3.63 10.82 0.04
CA ASN A 149 -4.10 9.53 -0.49
C ASN A 149 -4.94 8.76 0.54
N ILE A 150 -4.58 8.83 1.82
CA ILE A 150 -5.40 8.28 2.91
C ILE A 150 -6.75 8.98 2.97
N LEU A 151 -6.77 10.31 3.05
CA LEU A 151 -7.99 11.11 3.07
C LEU A 151 -8.86 10.86 1.85
N ARG A 152 -8.27 10.72 0.67
CA ARG A 152 -9.00 10.38 -0.57
C ARG A 152 -9.81 9.10 -0.39
N VAL A 153 -9.22 8.06 0.20
CA VAL A 153 -9.91 6.80 0.46
C VAL A 153 -10.93 6.94 1.58
N GLN A 154 -10.60 7.62 2.68
CA GLN A 154 -11.53 7.85 3.79
C GLN A 154 -12.77 8.62 3.35
N TYR A 155 -12.60 9.75 2.65
CA TYR A 155 -13.71 10.53 2.10
C TYR A 155 -14.54 9.74 1.08
N TYR A 156 -13.88 8.95 0.24
CA TYR A 156 -14.59 8.07 -0.70
C TYR A 156 -15.46 7.04 0.05
N CYS A 157 -14.93 6.45 1.12
CA CYS A 157 -15.65 5.50 1.96
C CYS A 157 -16.83 6.17 2.68
N ASP A 158 -16.59 7.32 3.31
CA ASP A 158 -17.61 8.05 4.08
C ASP A 158 -18.79 8.48 3.20
N THR A 159 -18.51 9.03 2.02
CA THR A 159 -19.57 9.44 1.06
C THR A 159 -20.45 8.28 0.57
N ARG A 160 -19.98 7.03 0.72
CA ARG A 160 -20.69 5.81 0.33
C ARG A 160 -21.10 4.93 1.51
N ASN A 161 -20.92 5.40 2.74
CA ASN A 161 -21.14 4.61 3.97
C ASN A 161 -20.38 3.27 3.99
N ILE A 162 -19.18 3.24 3.40
CA ILE A 162 -18.30 2.06 3.39
C ILE A 162 -17.47 2.06 4.67
N LYS A 163 -17.67 1.05 5.51
CA LYS A 163 -16.82 0.85 6.70
C LYS A 163 -15.42 0.42 6.26
N ASN A 164 -14.41 0.95 6.96
CA ASN A 164 -13.03 0.72 6.59
C ASN A 164 -12.11 0.56 7.81
N ILE A 165 -11.14 -0.34 7.64
CA ILE A 165 -10.02 -0.55 8.55
C ILE A 165 -8.74 -0.17 7.81
N MET A 166 -7.83 0.53 8.47
CA MET A 166 -6.53 0.92 7.91
C MET A 166 -5.38 0.62 8.87
N PHE A 167 -4.20 0.34 8.32
CA PHE A 167 -2.98 0.20 9.11
C PHE A 167 -1.75 0.42 8.23
N TRP A 168 -0.60 0.67 8.86
CA TRP A 168 0.67 0.77 8.15
C TRP A 168 1.41 -0.57 8.15
N TRP A 169 2.29 -0.77 7.17
CA TRP A 169 3.20 -1.92 7.17
C TRP A 169 4.16 -1.96 8.37
N LYS A 170 4.61 -0.79 8.84
CA LYS A 170 5.41 -0.54 10.05
C LYS A 170 5.06 0.87 10.57
N THR A 171 5.52 1.24 11.76
CA THR A 171 5.43 2.64 12.21
C THR A 171 6.04 3.55 11.14
N GLU A 172 5.26 4.50 10.63
CA GLU A 172 5.68 5.43 9.58
C GLU A 172 5.62 6.87 10.09
N LEU A 173 4.43 7.39 10.39
CA LEU A 173 4.22 8.81 10.66
C LEU A 173 5.06 9.35 11.83
N GLU A 174 5.31 8.54 12.86
CA GLU A 174 6.07 8.92 14.05
C GLU A 174 7.57 9.07 13.78
N ASN A 175 8.07 8.55 12.66
CA ASN A 175 9.48 8.69 12.28
C ASN A 175 9.81 10.06 11.67
N TYR A 176 8.81 10.91 11.43
CA TYR A 176 8.98 12.16 10.70
C TYR A 176 8.44 13.35 11.49
N ASN A 177 9.10 14.49 11.35
CA ASN A 177 8.61 15.74 11.91
C ASN A 177 7.54 16.33 10.98
N MET A 178 6.28 16.27 11.39
CA MET A 178 5.18 16.91 10.66
C MET A 178 5.29 18.44 10.74
N LEU A 179 5.35 19.10 9.57
CA LEU A 179 5.31 20.56 9.48
C LEU A 179 3.86 21.03 9.24
N LYS A 180 3.72 22.28 8.77
CA LYS A 180 2.44 22.97 8.66
C LYS A 180 1.39 22.17 7.88
N TYR A 181 1.75 21.61 6.72
CA TYR A 181 0.77 21.02 5.80
C TYR A 181 0.43 19.58 6.21
N SER A 182 1.44 18.77 6.52
CA SER A 182 1.22 17.39 6.97
C SER A 182 0.47 17.32 8.30
N LYS A 183 0.73 18.24 9.23
CA LYS A 183 0.01 18.29 10.51
C LYS A 183 -1.49 18.52 10.33
N GLU A 184 -1.87 19.48 9.48
CA GLU A 184 -3.28 19.78 9.21
C GLU A 184 -4.00 18.59 8.56
N LEU A 185 -3.34 17.91 7.61
CA LEU A 185 -3.89 16.72 6.96
C LEU A 185 -3.99 15.53 7.92
N HIS A 186 -3.00 15.34 8.80
CA HIS A 186 -3.02 14.28 9.80
C HIS A 186 -4.18 14.46 10.80
N GLU A 187 -4.42 15.69 11.25
CA GLU A 187 -5.58 16.00 12.08
C GLU A 187 -6.91 15.71 11.36
N GLN A 188 -6.98 15.88 10.03
CA GLN A 188 -8.15 15.48 9.25
C GLN A 188 -8.30 13.97 9.16
N VAL A 189 -7.19 13.23 8.94
CA VAL A 189 -7.20 11.75 8.87
C VAL A 189 -7.77 11.14 10.16
N GLN A 190 -7.40 11.71 11.32
CA GLN A 190 -7.85 11.26 12.63
C GLN A 190 -9.34 11.54 12.92
N LYS A 191 -9.97 12.48 12.18
CA LYS A 191 -11.38 12.83 12.35
C LYS A 191 -12.33 11.93 11.53
N GLN A 192 -11.81 11.14 10.60
CA GLN A 192 -12.63 10.28 9.76
C GLN A 192 -13.06 9.01 10.49
N ASN A 193 -14.16 8.39 10.04
CA ASN A 193 -14.68 7.16 10.62
C ASN A 193 -13.91 5.93 10.13
N THR A 194 -12.63 5.85 10.52
CA THR A 194 -11.70 4.77 10.17
C THR A 194 -11.18 4.09 11.42
N VAL A 195 -11.24 2.76 11.43
CA VAL A 195 -10.57 1.97 12.46
C VAL A 195 -9.10 1.79 12.09
N TRP A 196 -8.20 2.39 12.87
CA TRP A 196 -6.76 2.23 12.71
C TRP A 196 -6.23 1.07 13.56
N LEU A 197 -5.59 0.09 12.93
CA LEU A 197 -4.92 -1.01 13.64
C LEU A 197 -3.44 -0.70 13.86
N GLU A 198 -2.84 -1.38 14.85
CA GLU A 198 -1.40 -1.36 15.08
C GLU A 198 -0.65 -1.80 13.80
N PRO A 199 0.46 -1.15 13.42
CA PRO A 199 1.20 -1.53 12.22
C PRO A 199 1.67 -2.99 12.27
N LEU A 200 1.59 -3.67 11.13
CA LEU A 200 1.81 -5.11 11.04
C LEU A 200 3.22 -5.53 11.50
N GLY A 201 4.24 -4.84 10.99
CA GLY A 201 5.64 -5.12 11.30
C GLY A 201 5.93 -4.99 12.79
N ASP A 202 5.45 -3.91 13.41
CA ASP A 202 5.69 -3.62 14.82
C ASP A 202 4.99 -4.64 15.73
N TRP A 203 3.75 -5.00 15.38
CA TRP A 203 3.03 -6.06 16.06
C TRP A 203 3.80 -7.38 15.96
N CYS A 204 4.36 -7.72 14.80
CA CYS A 204 5.15 -8.94 14.63
C CYS A 204 6.42 -8.90 15.50
N VAL A 205 7.16 -7.79 15.52
CA VAL A 205 8.36 -7.64 16.37
C VAL A 205 8.03 -7.84 17.84
N LYS A 206 6.88 -7.33 18.30
CA LYS A 206 6.45 -7.42 19.70
C LYS A 206 5.93 -8.80 20.10
N ASN A 207 5.32 -9.53 19.17
CA ASN A 207 4.50 -10.71 19.50
C ASN A 207 4.98 -12.02 18.86
N THR A 208 5.98 -11.99 17.99
CA THR A 208 6.50 -13.17 17.29
C THR A 208 8.02 -13.27 17.39
N THR A 209 8.64 -14.14 16.59
CA THR A 209 10.10 -14.29 16.54
C THR A 209 10.80 -13.29 15.61
N LEU A 210 10.07 -12.36 14.97
CA LEU A 210 10.66 -11.33 14.12
C LEU A 210 11.50 -10.36 14.96
N GLN A 211 12.73 -10.09 14.56
CA GLN A 211 13.57 -9.10 15.24
C GLN A 211 13.44 -7.72 14.58
N GLN A 212 13.52 -6.65 15.38
CA GLN A 212 13.50 -5.28 14.87
C GLN A 212 14.58 -5.05 13.78
N GLN A 213 15.80 -5.57 13.97
CA GLN A 213 16.87 -5.40 12.99
C GLN A 213 16.54 -6.02 11.62
N GLU A 214 15.69 -7.05 11.59
CA GLU A 214 15.31 -7.73 10.35
C GLU A 214 14.34 -6.85 9.58
N LEU A 215 13.33 -6.31 10.28
CA LEU A 215 12.38 -5.36 9.72
C LEU A 215 13.07 -4.07 9.23
N ASP A 216 14.04 -3.55 9.98
CA ASP A 216 14.80 -2.35 9.62
C ASP A 216 15.64 -2.56 8.34
N LYS A 217 16.14 -3.78 8.11
CA LYS A 217 16.81 -4.18 6.87
C LYS A 217 15.84 -4.39 5.70
N GLY A 218 14.54 -4.28 5.96
CA GLY A 218 13.49 -4.47 4.97
C GLY A 218 13.10 -5.93 4.75
N TYR A 219 13.48 -6.85 5.67
CA TYR A 219 12.97 -8.22 5.61
C TYR A 219 11.48 -8.25 5.95
N HIS A 220 10.72 -8.95 5.12
CA HIS A 220 9.29 -9.12 5.31
C HIS A 220 9.01 -10.12 6.44
N PRO A 221 7.96 -9.90 7.24
CA PRO A 221 7.40 -10.91 8.11
C PRO A 221 7.11 -12.19 7.32
N THR A 222 7.34 -13.35 7.94
CA THR A 222 7.05 -14.64 7.33
C THR A 222 5.54 -14.85 7.20
N LYS A 223 5.12 -15.85 6.41
CA LYS A 223 3.72 -16.27 6.35
C LYS A 223 3.15 -16.54 7.75
N ALA A 224 3.89 -17.23 8.62
CA ALA A 224 3.43 -17.52 9.98
C ALA A 224 3.16 -16.24 10.80
N HIS A 225 4.02 -15.21 10.66
CA HIS A 225 3.80 -13.92 11.32
C HIS A 225 2.54 -13.22 10.78
N HIS A 226 2.37 -13.21 9.46
CA HIS A 226 1.18 -12.69 8.80
C HIS A 226 -0.11 -13.41 9.22
N ASP A 227 -0.06 -14.74 9.33
CA ASP A 227 -1.21 -15.55 9.75
C ASP A 227 -1.62 -15.22 11.18
N GLU A 228 -0.65 -15.07 12.08
CA GLU A 228 -0.91 -14.69 13.47
C GLU A 228 -1.50 -13.28 13.59
N TYR A 229 -0.94 -12.30 12.87
CA TYR A 229 -1.47 -10.94 12.84
C TYR A 229 -2.92 -10.92 12.33
N ALA A 230 -3.22 -11.66 11.26
CA ALA A 230 -4.57 -11.75 10.73
C ALA A 230 -5.56 -12.33 11.76
N LYS A 231 -5.19 -13.44 12.41
CA LYS A 231 -6.05 -14.14 13.39
C LYS A 231 -6.30 -13.32 14.65
N LYS A 232 -5.28 -12.59 15.13
CA LYS A 232 -5.33 -11.87 16.41
C LYS A 232 -5.78 -10.42 16.30
N ILE A 233 -5.57 -9.78 15.15
CA ILE A 233 -5.82 -8.34 14.97
C ILE A 233 -6.85 -8.08 13.88
N VAL A 234 -6.58 -8.52 12.64
CA VAL A 234 -7.42 -8.14 11.48
C VAL A 234 -8.81 -8.78 11.55
N ILE A 235 -8.90 -10.10 11.72
CA ILE A 235 -10.19 -10.82 11.75
C ILE A 235 -11.08 -10.38 12.91
N PRO A 236 -10.59 -10.22 14.16
CA PRO A 236 -11.38 -9.63 15.23
C PRO A 236 -11.92 -8.24 14.89
N ALA A 237 -11.08 -7.34 14.35
CA ALA A 237 -11.50 -6.01 13.97
C ALA A 237 -12.58 -6.03 12.87
N ILE A 238 -12.47 -6.93 11.90
CA ILE A 238 -13.52 -7.16 10.90
C ILE A 238 -14.85 -7.55 11.58
N LYS A 239 -14.83 -8.54 12.50
CA LYS A 239 -16.04 -9.04 13.19
C LYS A 239 -16.74 -7.96 14.03
N GLU A 240 -15.97 -7.07 14.64
CA GLU A 240 -16.48 -5.97 15.45
C GLU A 240 -17.15 -4.89 14.59
N ASN A 241 -16.66 -4.67 13.36
CA ASN A 241 -17.08 -3.56 12.51
C ASN A 241 -18.06 -3.96 11.40
N ILE A 242 -18.22 -5.24 11.08
CA ILE A 242 -19.20 -5.73 10.11
C ILE A 242 -20.65 -5.69 10.63
N LYS A 243 -20.85 -5.64 11.95
CA LYS A 243 -22.19 -5.64 12.58
C LYS A 243 -23.04 -4.42 12.23
#